data_AF-P78512-F1
#
_entry.id   AF-P78512-F1
#
_cell.length_a   1.000
_cell.length_b   1.000
_cell.length_c   1.000
_cell.angle_alpha   90.00
_cell.angle_beta   90.00
_cell.angle_gamma   90.00
#
_symmetry.space_group_name_H-M   'P 1'
#
loop_
_entity.id
_entity.type
_entity.pdbx_description
1 polymer ?
#
loop_
_entity_poly.entity_id
_entity_poly.type
_entity_poly.pdbx_seq_one_letter_code
_entity_poly.pdbx_strand_id
1 'polypeptide(L)' 'FFPEAIEFIDEALSQNCGVLVHCLAGVSRSVTVTVAYLMQKLHLSLNDAYDLVKRKKSNISPNFNFMG' A
#
# COMPACT_ATOMS: atom_id res chain seq x y z
N PHE A 1 -6.86 -1.54 11.41
CA PHE A 1 -6.16 -0.66 10.45
C PHE A 1 -5.99 -1.30 9.08
N PHE A 2 -5.13 -2.32 8.87
CA PHE A 2 -4.94 -2.87 7.52
C PHE A 2 -6.21 -3.53 6.93
N PRO A 3 -6.95 -4.40 7.64
CA PRO A 3 -8.17 -4.99 7.10
C PRO A 3 -9.19 -3.93 6.65
N GLU A 4 -9.46 -2.94 7.49
CA GLU A 4 -10.38 -1.83 7.19
C GLU A 4 -9.92 -1.00 5.99
N ALA A 5 -8.63 -0.69 5.89
CA ALA A 5 -8.10 0.06 4.76
C ALA A 5 -8.18 -0.74 3.45
N ILE A 6 -7.97 -2.06 3.52
CA ILE A 6 -8.02 -2.94 2.36
C ILE A 6 -9.46 -3.12 1.88
N GLU A 7 -10.40 -3.30 2.80
CA GLU A 7 -11.84 -3.34 2.51
C GLU A 7 -12.30 -2.03 1.85
N PHE A 8 -11.93 -0.87 2.41
CA PHE A 8 -12.24 0.43 1.82
C PHE A 8 -11.69 0.57 0.38
N ILE A 9 -10.45 0.14 0.14
CA ILE A 9 -9.86 0.19 -1.20
C ILE A 9 -10.62 -0.73 -2.16
N ASP A 10 -10.92 -1.96 -1.74
CA ASP A 10 -11.60 -2.94 -2.59
C ASP A 10 -13.05 -2.53 -2.91
N GLU A 11 -13.78 -1.97 -1.95
CA GLU A 11 -15.14 -1.45 -2.17
C GLU A 11 -15.13 -0.34 -3.23
N ALA A 12 -14.25 0.65 -3.09
CA ALA A 12 -14.16 1.75 -4.06
C ALA A 12 -13.77 1.27 -5.46
N LEU A 13 -12.80 0.34 -5.55
CA LEU A 13 -12.40 -0.24 -6.83
C LEU A 13 -13.51 -1.08 -7.46
N SER A 14 -14.34 -1.78 -6.66
CA SER A 14 -15.49 -2.55 -7.16
C SER A 14 -16.56 -1.65 -7.81
N GLN A 15 -16.62 -0.38 -7.39
CA GLN A 15 -17.51 0.64 -7.93
C GLN A 15 -16.88 1.41 -9.10
N ASN A 16 -15.72 0.97 -9.60
CA ASN A 16 -14.96 1.61 -10.68
C ASN A 16 -14.51 3.05 -10.33
N CYS A 17 -14.30 3.33 -9.03
CA CYS A 17 -13.76 4.59 -8.51
C CYS A 17 -12.25 4.51 -8.32
N GLY A 18 -11.56 5.66 -8.41
CA GLY A 18 -10.16 5.78 -8.04
C GLY A 18 -9.97 6.02 -6.54
N VAL A 19 -8.90 5.46 -5.96
CA VAL A 19 -8.55 5.66 -4.54
C VAL A 19 -7.19 6.35 -4.41
N LEU A 20 -7.14 7.43 -3.63
CA LEU A 20 -5.89 8.12 -3.27
C LEU A 20 -5.46 7.74 -1.85
N VAL A 21 -4.45 6.89 -1.73
CA VAL A 21 -3.80 6.57 -0.45
C VAL A 21 -2.66 7.55 -0.20
N HIS A 22 -2.81 8.44 0.79
CA HIS A 22 -1.80 9.45 1.10
C HIS A 22 -1.48 9.55 2.59
N CYS A 23 -0.32 10.12 2.89
CA CYS A 23 0.06 10.59 4.21
C CYS A 23 0.81 11.92 4.03
N LEU A 24 1.34 12.52 5.10
CA LEU A 24 1.95 13.86 5.03
C LEU A 24 3.02 13.98 3.93
N ALA A 25 3.99 13.06 3.89
CA ALA A 25 5.09 13.09 2.93
C ALA A 25 4.91 12.10 1.76
N GLY A 26 3.94 11.19 1.86
CA GLY A 26 3.81 10.07 0.92
C GLY A 26 4.99 9.10 0.91
N VAL A 27 5.83 9.07 1.96
CA VAL A 27 7.08 8.28 2.00
C VAL A 27 6.96 7.00 2.81
N SER A 28 6.18 7.02 3.91
CA SER A 28 6.11 5.90 4.86
C SER A 28 4.69 5.37 5.05
N ARG A 29 3.84 5.99 5.89
CA ARG A 29 2.53 5.42 6.28
C ARG A 29 1.63 5.00 5.10
N SER A 30 1.46 5.88 4.11
CA SER A 30 0.65 5.55 2.92
C SER A 30 1.27 4.43 2.11
N VAL A 31 2.61 4.42 1.98
CA VAL A 31 3.34 3.35 1.28
C VAL A 31 3.15 2.02 2.00
N THR A 32 3.23 1.99 3.33
CA THR A 32 2.97 0.77 4.11
C THR A 32 1.58 0.22 3.84
N VAL A 33 0.54 1.07 3.82
CA VAL A 33 -0.83 0.64 3.49
C VAL A 33 -0.91 0.11 2.06
N THR A 34 -0.28 0.79 1.09
CA THR A 34 -0.24 0.32 -0.30
C THR A 34 0.48 -1.03 -0.43
N VAL A 35 1.60 -1.23 0.26
CA VAL A 35 2.34 -2.50 0.27
C VAL A 35 1.47 -3.61 0.87
N ALA A 36 0.84 -3.37 2.03
CA ALA A 36 -0.05 -4.33 2.67
C ALA A 36 -1.24 -4.71 1.76
N TYR A 37 -1.83 -3.72 1.08
CA TYR A 37 -2.90 -3.97 0.11
C TYR A 37 -2.43 -4.86 -1.05
N LEU A 38 -1.26 -4.59 -1.63
CA LEU A 38 -0.71 -5.37 -2.73
C LEU A 38 -0.35 -6.80 -2.32
N MET A 39 0.20 -6.99 -1.12
CA MET A 39 0.46 -8.32 -0.55
C MET A 39 -0.84 -9.13 -0.47
N GLN A 40 -1.92 -8.55 0.06
CA GLN A 40 -3.20 -9.25 0.19
C GLN A 40 -3.88 -9.47 -1.16
N LYS A 41 -3.95 -8.44 -2.02
CA LYS A 41 -4.73 -8.49 -3.26
C LYS A 41 -4.09 -9.35 -4.34
N LEU A 42 -2.76 -9.34 -4.41
CA LEU A 42 -1.99 -10.02 -5.46
C LEU A 42 -1.18 -11.21 -4.92
N HIS A 43 -1.36 -11.58 -3.65
CA HIS A 43 -0.63 -12.66 -2.97
C HIS A 43 0.90 -12.52 -3.07
N LEU A 44 1.40 -11.29 -3.03
CA LEU A 44 2.83 -10.98 -3.12
C LEU A 44 3.53 -11.13 -1.78
N SER A 45 4.81 -11.52 -1.82
CA SER A 45 5.69 -11.37 -0.66
C SER A 45 5.87 -9.88 -0.32
N LEU A 46 6.31 -9.59 0.91
CA LEU A 46 6.63 -8.22 1.33
C LEU A 46 7.64 -7.56 0.37
N ASN A 47 8.69 -8.30 -0.03
CA ASN A 47 9.73 -7.80 -0.92
C ASN A 47 9.17 -7.48 -2.31
N ASP A 48 8.37 -8.39 -2.88
CA ASP A 48 7.79 -8.18 -4.21
C ASP A 48 6.81 -7.00 -4.24
N ALA A 49 5.98 -6.87 -3.21
CA ALA A 49 5.06 -5.75 -3.07
C ALA A 49 5.81 -4.42 -2.87
N TYR A 50 6.83 -4.40 -2.01
CA TYR A 50 7.68 -3.23 -1.79
C TYR A 50 8.38 -2.79 -3.08
N ASP A 51 9.00 -3.72 -3.80
CA ASP A 51 9.71 -3.44 -5.05
C ASP A 51 8.77 -2.94 -6.14
N LEU A 52 7.55 -3.47 -6.21
CA LEU A 52 6.51 -2.95 -7.11
C LEU A 52 6.23 -1.47 -6.84
N VAL A 53 6.07 -1.09 -5.57
CA VAL A 53 5.83 0.32 -5.20
C VAL A 53 7.08 1.17 -5.44
N LYS A 54 8.28 0.68 -5.11
CA LYS A 54 9.56 1.38 -5.30
C LYS A 54 9.81 1.72 -6.78
N ARG A 55 9.49 0.79 -7.69
CA ARG A 55 9.61 1.00 -9.15
C ARG A 55 8.70 2.13 -9.65
N LYS A 56 7.53 2.32 -9.04
CA LYS A 56 6.59 3.40 -9.39
C LYS A 56 6.89 4.71 -8.66
N LYS A 57 7.48 4.63 -7.47
CA LYS A 57 7.80 5.77 -6.61
C LYS A 57 9.16 5.55 -5.94
N SER A 58 10.21 6.13 -6.51
CA SER A 58 11.59 5.89 -6.07
C SER A 58 11.91 6.45 -4.67
N ASN A 59 11.16 7.44 -4.18
CA ASN A 59 11.42 8.10 -2.89
C ASN A 59 10.67 7.47 -1.70
N ILE A 60 10.19 6.23 -1.81
CA ILE A 60 9.62 5.53 -0.65
C ILE A 60 10.70 5.12 0.35
N SER A 61 10.35 5.19 1.63
CA SER A 61 11.13 4.73 2.77
C SER A 61 10.19 4.49 3.96
N PRO A 62 9.41 3.40 3.94
CA PRO A 62 8.55 3.06 5.07
C PRO A 62 9.40 2.78 6.30
N ASN A 63 8.86 3.10 7.49
CA ASN A 63 9.49 2.72 8.73
C ASN A 63 9.53 1.19 8.82
N PHE A 64 10.71 0.62 9.04
CA PHE A 64 10.90 -0.83 9.15
C PHE A 64 10.08 -1.46 10.28
N ASN A 65 9.75 -0.71 11.33
CA ASN A 65 8.88 -1.17 12.41
C ASN A 65 7.43 -1.44 11.95
N PHE A 66 7.04 -1.00 10.75
CA PHE A 66 5.75 -1.32 10.14
C PHE A 66 5.83 -2.46 9.13
N MET A 67 7.02 -2.98 8.85
CA MET A 67 7.29 -3.97 7.81
C MET A 67 7.81 -5.31 8.38
N GLY A 68 7.79 -5.47 9.69
CA GLY A 68 8.17 -6.69 10.42
C GLY A 68 7.08 -7.16 11.34
#